data_AF-A0A7U9R8D9-F1
#
_entry.id   AF-A0A7U9R8D9-F1
#
_cell.length_a   1.000
_cell.length_b   1.000
_cell.length_c   1.000
_cell.angle_alpha   90.00
_cell.angle_beta   90.00
_cell.angle_gamma   90.00
#
_symmetry.space_group_name_H-M   'P 1'
#
loop_
_entity.id
_entity.type
_entity.pdbx_description
1 polymer ?
#
loop_
_entity_poly.entity_id
_entity_poly.type
_entity_poly.pdbx_seq_one_letter_code
_entity_poly.pdbx_strand_id
1 'polypeptide(L)'
;MKLIKALNNNVALVQDRKGQEAVVMGRGVAFGRKPGEPIREALVEKHFVLNGDNGKKDFDSLLKRITVDDIELASGIVREGEELYLTLHLNRMNS
;
A
#
# COMPACT_ATOMS: atom_id res chain seq x y z
N MET A 1 -3.05 -10.13 -9.04
CA MET A 1 -3.52 -8.73 -9.21
C MET A 1 -2.89 -8.13 -10.47
N LYS A 2 -3.54 -7.16 -11.15
CA LYS A 2 -2.98 -6.44 -12.31
C LYS A 2 -2.88 -4.94 -12.05
N LEU A 3 -1.78 -4.32 -12.47
CA LEU A 3 -1.56 -2.88 -12.34
C LEU A 3 -2.52 -2.11 -13.25
N ILE A 4 -3.30 -1.18 -12.69
CA ILE A 4 -4.07 -0.19 -13.45
C ILE A 4 -3.23 1.08 -13.60
N LYS A 5 -2.67 1.58 -12.49
CA LYS A 5 -1.86 2.79 -12.46
C LYS A 5 -0.87 2.74 -11.31
N ALA A 6 0.40 3.02 -11.58
CA ALA A 6 1.39 3.31 -10.54
C ALA A 6 1.14 4.72 -10.00
N LEU A 7 0.99 4.86 -8.69
CA LEU A 7 0.83 6.17 -8.04
C LEU A 7 2.19 6.74 -7.64
N ASN A 8 3.09 5.87 -7.18
CA ASN A 8 4.53 6.07 -7.11
C ASN A 8 5.22 4.68 -7.10
N ASN A 9 6.44 4.55 -6.56
CA ASN A 9 7.16 3.27 -6.52
C ASN A 9 6.58 2.25 -5.52
N ASN A 10 5.99 2.69 -4.40
CA ASN A 10 5.49 1.79 -3.35
C ASN A 10 3.96 1.78 -3.22
N VAL A 11 3.24 2.53 -4.05
CA VAL A 11 1.77 2.55 -4.09
C VAL A 11 1.26 2.38 -5.52
N ALA A 12 0.30 1.46 -5.70
CA ALA A 12 -0.33 1.18 -6.98
C ALA A 12 -1.86 1.03 -6.85
N LEU A 13 -2.56 1.52 -7.87
CA LEU A 13 -3.94 1.15 -8.15
C LEU A 13 -3.95 -0.12 -9.00
N VAL A 14 -4.68 -1.14 -8.56
CA VAL A 14 -4.73 -2.46 -9.19
C VAL A 14 -6.15 -2.94 -9.38
N GLN A 15 -6.32 -3.88 -10.30
CA GLN A 15 -7.46 -4.77 -10.30
C GLN A 15 -7.11 -6.03 -9.51
N ASP A 16 -7.88 -6.34 -8.48
CA ASP A 16 -7.69 -7.50 -7.63
C ASP A 16 -8.11 -8.81 -8.33
N ARG A 17 -7.94 -9.95 -7.66
CA ARG A 17 -8.32 -11.27 -8.21
C ARG A 17 -9.85 -11.44 -8.36
N LYS A 18 -10.65 -10.63 -7.67
CA LYS A 18 -12.11 -10.60 -7.73
C LYS A 18 -12.62 -9.61 -8.80
N GLY A 19 -11.73 -8.95 -9.52
CA GLY A 19 -12.07 -7.95 -10.54
C GLY A 19 -12.35 -6.56 -9.98
N GLN A 20 -12.15 -6.33 -8.69
CA GLN A 20 -12.42 -5.05 -8.03
C GLN A 20 -11.21 -4.12 -8.13
N GLU A 21 -11.45 -2.81 -8.15
CA GLU A 21 -10.36 -1.84 -8.00
C GLU A 21 -9.89 -1.79 -6.54
N ALA A 22 -8.59 -1.81 -6.35
CA ALA A 22 -7.95 -1.76 -5.04
C ALA A 22 -6.67 -0.94 -5.09
N VAL A 23 -6.31 -0.33 -3.96
CA VAL A 23 -5.02 0.31 -3.74
C VAL A 23 -4.14 -0.64 -2.96
N VAL A 24 -2.96 -0.93 -3.48
CA VAL A 24 -1.94 -1.73 -2.79
C VAL A 24 -0.74 -0.88 -2.44
N MET A 25 -0.19 -1.15 -1.26
CA MET A 25 1.02 -0.51 -0.77
C MET A 25 2.05 -1.57 -0.37
N GLY A 26 3.31 -1.26 -0.62
CA GLY A 26 4.44 -2.05 -0.15
C GLY A 26 5.72 -1.72 -0.91
N ARG A 27 6.86 -1.99 -0.30
CA ARG A 27 8.16 -1.53 -0.80
C ARG A 27 8.42 -2.02 -2.23
N GLY A 28 8.52 -1.08 -3.16
CA GLY A 28 8.78 -1.34 -4.57
C GLY A 28 7.67 -2.10 -5.31
N VAL A 29 6.43 -2.11 -4.78
CA VAL A 29 5.32 -2.88 -5.37
C VAL A 29 5.04 -2.47 -6.83
N ALA A 30 5.27 -1.20 -7.16
CA ALA A 30 5.05 -0.62 -8.49
C ALA A 30 6.36 -0.30 -9.23
N PHE A 31 7.52 -0.52 -8.60
CA PHE A 31 8.82 -0.14 -9.14
C PHE A 31 9.10 -0.85 -10.48
N GLY A 32 9.32 -0.06 -11.52
CA GLY A 32 9.62 -0.54 -12.87
C GLY A 32 8.46 -1.29 -13.55
N ARG A 33 7.23 -1.16 -13.05
CA ARG A 33 6.03 -1.81 -13.61
C ARG A 33 5.26 -0.90 -14.55
N LYS A 34 4.64 -1.50 -15.57
CA LYS A 34 3.77 -0.80 -16.52
C LYS A 34 2.30 -1.17 -16.33
N PRO A 35 1.35 -0.25 -16.57
CA PRO A 35 -0.07 -0.57 -16.59
C PRO A 35 -0.38 -1.83 -17.41
N GLY A 36 -1.23 -2.70 -16.87
CA GLY A 36 -1.58 -4.01 -17.42
C GLY A 36 -0.70 -5.17 -16.92
N GLU A 37 0.49 -4.90 -16.38
CA GLU A 37 1.39 -5.93 -15.87
C GLU A 37 0.90 -6.51 -14.52
N PRO A 38 1.21 -7.78 -14.23
CA PRO A 38 0.92 -8.37 -12.94
C PRO A 38 1.76 -7.74 -11.83
N ILE A 39 1.14 -7.51 -10.68
CA ILE A 39 1.82 -7.11 -9.46
C ILE A 39 2.25 -8.35 -8.69
N ARG A 40 3.47 -8.31 -8.13
CA ARG A 40 3.99 -9.36 -7.24
C ARG A 40 3.30 -9.24 -5.89
N GLU A 41 2.41 -10.18 -5.59
CA GLU A 41 1.64 -10.15 -4.34
C GLU A 41 2.51 -10.28 -3.09
N ALA A 42 3.70 -10.88 -3.20
CA ALA A 42 4.68 -10.93 -2.11
C ALA A 42 5.22 -9.56 -1.67
N LEU A 43 5.06 -8.52 -2.51
CA LEU A 43 5.46 -7.14 -2.18
C LEU A 43 4.30 -6.32 -1.62
N VAL A 44 3.10 -6.88 -1.51
CA VAL A 44 1.92 -6.17 -1.01
C VAL A 44 1.89 -6.30 0.50
N GLU A 45 2.09 -5.18 1.20
CA GLU A 45 2.01 -5.06 2.66
C GLU A 45 0.60 -4.65 3.09
N LYS A 46 -0.06 -3.76 2.33
CA LYS A 46 -1.46 -3.35 2.56
C LYS A 46 -2.28 -3.42 1.29
N HIS A 47 -3.53 -3.84 1.42
CA HIS A 47 -4.49 -4.00 0.32
C HIS A 47 -5.84 -3.40 0.71
N PHE A 48 -6.21 -2.30 0.05
CA PHE A 48 -7.45 -1.55 0.30
C PHE A 48 -8.38 -1.67 -0.89
N VAL A 49 -9.50 -2.38 -0.73
CA VAL A 49 -10.52 -2.48 -1.77
C VAL A 49 -11.32 -1.19 -1.84
N LEU A 50 -11.50 -0.64 -3.03
CA LEU A 50 -12.34 0.55 -3.24
C LEU A 50 -13.80 0.11 -3.41
N ASN A 51 -14.69 0.67 -2.60
CA ASN A 51 -16.14 0.41 -2.69
C ASN A 51 -16.75 1.12 -3.92
N GLY A 52 -16.51 0.58 -5.11
CA GLY A 52 -17.00 1.13 -6.38
C GLY A 52 -16.51 2.56 -6.66
N ASP A 53 -17.26 3.29 -7.49
CA ASP A 53 -16.89 4.63 -7.97
C ASP A 53 -16.73 5.67 -6.84
N ASN A 54 -17.48 5.52 -5.75
CA ASN A 54 -17.39 6.43 -4.60
C ASN A 54 -16.06 6.25 -3.87
N GLY A 55 -15.66 5.01 -3.57
CA GLY A 55 -14.39 4.74 -2.90
C GLY A 55 -13.18 5.26 -3.69
N LYS A 56 -13.23 5.13 -5.03
CA LYS A 56 -12.19 5.69 -5.91
C LYS A 56 -12.14 7.21 -5.86
N LYS A 57 -13.30 7.88 -5.95
CA LYS A 57 -13.38 9.34 -5.85
C LYS A 57 -12.89 9.86 -4.51
N ASP A 58 -13.22 9.18 -3.42
CA ASP A 58 -12.78 9.54 -2.07
C ASP A 58 -11.26 9.40 -1.94
N PHE A 59 -10.70 8.30 -2.46
CA PHE A 59 -9.25 8.07 -2.48
C PHE A 59 -8.52 9.11 -3.35
N ASP A 60 -9.01 9.39 -4.55
CA ASP A 60 -8.47 10.44 -5.42
C ASP A 60 -8.56 11.83 -4.76
N SER A 61 -9.64 12.10 -4.02
CA SER A 61 -9.82 13.37 -3.30
C SER A 61 -8.86 13.48 -2.11
N LEU A 62 -8.57 12.36 -1.45
CA LEU A 62 -7.57 12.28 -0.39
C LEU A 62 -6.16 12.54 -0.96
N LEU A 63 -5.81 11.92 -2.10
CA LEU A 63 -4.54 12.16 -2.79
C LEU A 63 -4.38 13.59 -3.35
N LYS A 64 -5.47 14.34 -3.53
CA LYS A 64 -5.40 15.78 -3.86
C LYS A 64 -5.09 16.66 -2.65
N ARG A 65 -5.38 16.16 -1.44
CA ARG A 65 -5.18 16.89 -0.17
C ARG A 65 -3.85 16.57 0.47
N ILE A 66 -3.38 15.33 0.34
CA ILE A 66 -2.11 14.83 0.86
C ILE A 66 -1.35 14.09 -0.24
N THR A 67 -0.03 14.14 -0.22
CA THR A 67 0.78 13.46 -1.24
C THR A 67 0.89 11.96 -0.94
N VAL A 68 1.23 11.15 -1.96
CA VAL A 68 1.51 9.72 -1.75
C VAL A 68 2.73 9.55 -0.83
N ASP A 69 3.70 10.45 -0.91
CA ASP A 69 4.91 10.42 -0.08
C ASP A 69 4.58 10.67 1.41
N ASP A 70 3.61 11.53 1.72
CA ASP A 70 3.12 11.73 3.10
C ASP A 70 2.49 10.45 3.67
N ILE A 71 1.72 9.73 2.83
CA ILE A 71 1.10 8.46 3.21
C ILE A 71 2.18 7.40 3.48
N GLU A 72 3.19 7.33 2.63
CA GLU A 72 4.32 6.43 2.81
C GLU A 72 5.12 6.74 4.07
N LEU A 73 5.40 8.02 4.32
CA LEU A 73 6.09 8.47 5.53
C LEU A 73 5.31 8.06 6.78
N ALA A 74 4.01 8.35 6.82
CA ALA A 74 3.15 7.96 7.93
C ALA A 74 3.13 6.43 8.13
N SER A 75 3.04 5.66 7.03
CA SER A 75 3.10 4.20 7.11
C SER A 75 4.46 3.69 7.57
N GLY A 76 5.55 4.36 7.21
CA GLY A 76 6.91 4.06 7.66
C GLY A 76 7.06 4.27 9.16
N ILE A 77 6.60 5.40 9.69
CA ILE A 77 6.62 5.72 11.13
C ILE A 77 5.84 4.66 11.92
N VAL A 78 4.63 4.29 11.46
CA VAL A 78 3.83 3.25 12.12
C VAL A 78 4.58 1.91 12.15
N ARG A 79 5.17 1.49 11.02
CA ARG A 79 5.94 0.25 10.95
C ARG A 79 7.14 0.25 11.89
N GLU A 80 7.91 1.33 11.92
CA GLU A 80 9.05 1.46 12.84
C GLU A 80 8.62 1.35 14.31
N GLY A 81 7.46 1.95 14.66
CA GLY A 81 6.87 1.80 15.99
C GLY A 81 6.47 0.35 16.31
N GLU A 82 5.88 -0.36 15.36
CA GLU A 82 5.51 -1.78 15.50
C GLU A 82 6.76 -2.67 15.69
N GLU A 83 7.80 -2.49 14.86
CA GLU A 83 9.07 -3.23 14.96
C GLU A 83 9.77 -2.98 16.30
N LEU A 84 9.81 -1.74 16.76
CA LEU A 84 10.36 -1.39 18.07
C LEU A 84 9.57 -2.04 19.21
N TYR A 85 8.23 -2.00 19.14
CA TYR A 85 7.36 -2.61 20.14
C TYR A 85 7.58 -4.14 20.24
N LEU A 86 7.67 -4.82 19.09
CA LEU A 86 7.97 -6.25 19.01
C LEU A 86 9.36 -6.57 19.61
N THR A 87 10.37 -5.79 19.25
CA THR A 87 11.74 -5.98 19.76
C THR A 87 11.80 -5.84 21.29
N LEU A 88 11.14 -4.82 21.84
CA LEU A 88 11.08 -4.59 23.29
C LEU A 88 10.31 -5.69 24.03
N HIS A 89 9.22 -6.21 23.46
CA HIS A 89 8.44 -7.29 24.07
C HIS A 89 9.12 -8.65 23.99
N LEU A 90 9.76 -8.99 22.86
CA LEU A 90 10.52 -10.24 22.71
C LEU A 90 11.72 -10.29 23.66
N ASN A 91 12.40 -9.15 23.87
CA ASN A 91 13.51 -9.07 24.81
C ASN A 91 13.07 -9.23 26.27
N ARG A 92 11.85 -8.82 26.64
CA ARG A 92 11.31 -9.02 28.00
C ARG A 92 10.80 -10.43 28.29
N MET A 93 10.48 -11.22 27.27
CA MET A 93 10.01 -12.61 27.45
C MET A 93 11.16 -13.63 27.50
N ASN A 94 12.35 -13.25 27.02
CA ASN A 94 13.55 -14.11 26.99
C ASN A 94 14.57 -13.79 28.10
N SER A 95 14.21 -12.93 29.05
CA SER A 95 15.01 -12.52 30.22
C SER A 95 14.24 -12.79 31.50
#